data_AF-A0A3M1CQH8-F1
#
_entry.id   AF-A0A3M1CQH8-F1
#
_cell.length_a   1.000
_cell.length_b   1.000
_cell.length_c   1.000
_cell.angle_alpha   90.00
_cell.angle_beta   90.00
_cell.angle_gamma   90.00
#
_symmetry.space_group_name_H-M   'P 1'
#
loop_
_entity.id
_entity.type
_entity.pdbx_description
1 polymer ?
#
loop_
_entity_poly.entity_id
_entity_poly.type
_entity_poly.pdbx_seq_one_letter_code
_entity_poly.pdbx_strand_id
1 'polypeptide(L)'
;MFALSVTGFAALVLRPRARARSFLLFPMGAAFCAACAVTAVQLLPMPMALVKLLSPSAAGIYEKVLEGTELASGWRTLSQAPVSTALELVKWLSYAMLFIVAANYFNERGRARLLLKTMATVGFFVVCVGLLSSLMSVDRVLGLYPVRHDSFLLGPFINPNHLAGYLTICTLVSVGLALTSRQRQIKALFFFLAGVNGGGVFLTLSRGGMVALVAGLIFLVSITALQRSRRVERLTLMQGIAALSVLIAGYLAYDTILRELRTLGDIEAMREYTKFRSWAGALPLIGDHPLFGIGRGAWASVYARYKTVDAQVTFTHAECQPLQLLGEWGVLFGLLFMA
;
A
#
# COMPACT_ATOMS: atom_id res chain seq x y z
N MET A 1 13.34 -9.31 3.11
CA MET A 1 12.93 -8.71 1.81
C MET A 1 14.13 -8.15 1.04
N PHE A 2 14.91 -7.22 1.61
CA PHE A 2 16.04 -6.59 0.92
C PHE A 2 17.06 -7.57 0.32
N ALA A 3 17.49 -8.58 1.07
CA ALA A 3 18.41 -9.61 0.55
C ALA A 3 17.84 -10.34 -0.68
N LEU A 4 16.54 -10.69 -0.66
CA LEU A 4 15.88 -11.34 -1.80
C LEU A 4 15.79 -10.43 -3.03
N SER A 5 15.49 -9.13 -2.83
CA SER A 5 15.44 -8.18 -3.94
C SER A 5 16.83 -7.93 -4.53
N VAL A 6 17.88 -7.85 -3.70
CA VAL A 6 19.27 -7.72 -4.14
C VAL A 6 19.69 -8.97 -4.93
N THR A 7 19.45 -10.17 -4.40
CA THR A 7 19.78 -11.42 -5.10
C THR A 7 19.04 -11.55 -6.42
N GLY A 8 17.73 -11.23 -6.45
CA GLY A 8 16.94 -11.26 -7.69
C GLY A 8 17.43 -10.24 -8.73
N PHE A 9 17.81 -9.03 -8.29
CA PHE A 9 18.37 -8.00 -9.15
C PHE A 9 19.76 -8.39 -9.67
N ALA A 10 20.65 -8.88 -8.80
CA ALA A 10 21.96 -9.38 -9.18
C ALA A 10 21.83 -10.53 -10.20
N ALA A 11 20.94 -11.49 -9.95
CA ALA A 11 20.67 -12.58 -10.89
C ALA A 11 20.16 -12.06 -12.25
N LEU A 12 19.32 -11.02 -12.27
CA LEU A 12 18.85 -10.39 -13.51
C LEU A 12 19.97 -9.72 -14.30
N VAL A 13 20.88 -9.02 -13.62
CA VAL A 13 21.98 -8.28 -14.22
C VAL A 13 23.08 -9.23 -14.72
N LEU A 14 23.44 -10.23 -13.91
CA LEU A 14 24.52 -11.19 -14.19
C LEU A 14 24.09 -12.31 -15.16
N ARG A 15 22.79 -12.49 -15.41
CA ARG A 15 22.30 -13.52 -16.34
C ARG A 15 22.90 -13.32 -17.74
N PRO A 16 23.57 -14.33 -18.32
CA PRO A 16 24.05 -14.27 -19.70
C PRO A 16 22.90 -13.98 -20.65
N ARG A 17 22.97 -12.87 -21.39
CA ARG A 17 21.94 -12.49 -22.36
C ARG A 17 22.39 -12.87 -23.76
N ALA A 18 21.68 -13.79 -24.38
CA ALA A 18 21.93 -14.20 -25.78
C ALA A 18 21.72 -13.06 -26.81
N ARG A 19 21.03 -11.97 -26.42
CA ARG A 19 20.93 -10.72 -27.18
C ARG A 19 21.03 -9.54 -26.22
N ALA A 20 21.73 -8.48 -26.64
CA ALA A 20 21.76 -7.20 -25.96
C ALA A 20 20.36 -6.56 -26.00
N ARG A 21 19.48 -6.93 -25.07
CA ARG A 21 18.24 -6.19 -24.82
C ARG A 21 18.57 -5.06 -23.86
N SER A 22 18.20 -3.84 -24.24
CA SER A 22 18.24 -2.66 -23.40
C SER A 22 17.44 -2.91 -22.11
N PHE A 23 17.96 -2.40 -21.00
CA PHE A 23 17.26 -2.43 -19.73
C PHE A 23 16.06 -1.49 -19.81
N LEU A 24 14.86 -1.99 -19.54
CA LEU A 24 13.65 -1.17 -19.59
C LEU A 24 13.45 -0.53 -18.22
N LEU A 25 13.69 0.78 -18.14
CA LEU A 25 13.25 1.61 -17.03
C LEU A 25 11.93 2.27 -17.43
N PHE A 26 10.82 1.61 -17.09
CA PHE A 26 9.49 2.19 -17.26
C PHE A 26 9.36 3.47 -16.42
N PRO A 27 8.45 4.41 -16.76
CA PRO A 27 8.24 5.63 -15.98
C PRO A 27 8.05 5.36 -14.48
N MET A 28 7.32 4.29 -14.13
CA MET A 28 7.13 3.87 -12.74
C MET A 28 8.43 3.38 -12.07
N GLY A 29 9.33 2.76 -12.82
CA GLY A 29 10.66 2.40 -12.33
C GLY A 29 11.52 3.65 -12.05
N ALA A 30 11.44 4.65 -12.92
CA ALA A 30 12.08 5.94 -12.69
C ALA A 30 11.50 6.65 -11.45
N ALA A 31 10.18 6.58 -11.24
CA ALA A 31 9.54 7.11 -10.03
C ALA A 31 10.05 6.43 -8.75
N PHE A 32 10.18 5.10 -8.74
CA PHE A 32 10.79 4.38 -7.62
C PHE A 32 12.25 4.80 -7.36
N CYS A 33 13.05 4.97 -8.42
CA CYS A 33 14.42 5.46 -8.30
C CYS A 33 14.48 6.90 -7.77
N ALA A 34 13.59 7.77 -8.24
CA ALA A 34 13.46 9.14 -7.76
C ALA A 34 13.04 9.18 -6.28
N ALA A 35 12.10 8.33 -5.86
CA ALA A 35 11.71 8.18 -4.45
C ALA A 35 12.90 7.75 -3.58
N CYS A 36 13.73 6.83 -4.06
CA CYS A 36 14.97 6.46 -3.37
C CYS A 36 15.95 7.64 -3.29
N ALA A 37 16.14 8.38 -4.39
CA ALA A 37 17.05 9.51 -4.44
C ALA A 37 16.63 10.65 -3.49
N VAL A 38 15.34 11.02 -3.50
CA VAL A 38 14.79 12.04 -2.57
C VAL A 38 14.95 11.58 -1.12
N THR A 39 14.65 10.31 -0.83
CA THR A 39 14.82 9.75 0.52
C THR A 39 16.28 9.72 0.95
N ALA A 40 17.22 9.49 0.03
CA ALA A 40 18.66 9.59 0.31
C ALA A 40 19.09 11.03 0.57
N VAL A 41 18.58 12.01 -0.19
CA VAL A 41 18.82 13.45 0.06
C VAL A 41 18.32 13.85 1.45
N GLN A 42 17.19 13.31 1.90
CA GLN A 42 16.68 13.56 3.26
C GLN A 42 17.66 13.10 4.36
N LEU A 43 18.55 12.14 4.06
CA LEU A 43 19.54 11.58 4.98
C LEU A 43 20.93 12.22 4.87
N LEU A 44 21.19 13.05 3.87
CA LEU A 44 22.50 13.69 3.72
C LEU A 44 22.72 14.69 4.87
N PRO A 45 23.77 14.52 5.69
CA PRO A 45 24.16 15.54 6.65
C PRO A 45 24.60 16.78 5.89
N MET A 46 24.08 17.95 6.28
CA MET A 46 24.41 19.22 5.67
C MET A 46 24.57 20.32 6.72
N PRO A 47 25.25 21.44 6.40
CA PRO A 47 25.38 22.57 7.30
C PRO A 47 24.01 23.14 7.69
N MET A 48 23.88 23.64 8.92
CA MET A 48 22.62 24.20 9.44
C MET A 48 22.06 25.34 8.57
N ALA A 49 22.91 26.13 7.92
CA ALA A 49 22.46 27.15 6.97
C ALA A 49 21.62 26.56 5.81
N LEU A 50 22.00 25.38 5.29
CA LEU A 50 21.26 24.71 4.23
C LEU A 50 19.98 24.07 4.78
N VAL A 51 20.01 23.49 5.98
CA VAL A 51 18.79 22.99 6.64
C VAL A 51 17.79 24.12 6.87
N LYS A 52 18.25 25.29 7.33
CA LYS A 52 17.40 26.47 7.55
C LYS A 52 16.79 27.01 6.26
N LEU A 53 17.51 26.92 5.14
CA LEU A 53 17.00 27.29 3.82
C LEU A 53 15.94 26.29 3.31
N LEU A 54 16.20 24.98 3.45
CA LEU A 54 15.36 23.93 2.85
C LEU A 54 14.19 23.48 3.74
N SER A 55 14.33 23.61 5.07
CA SER A 55 13.32 23.23 6.06
C SER A 55 13.47 24.10 7.33
N PRO A 56 12.98 25.36 7.29
CA PRO A 56 13.11 26.30 8.41
C PRO A 56 12.55 25.75 9.72
N SER A 57 11.40 25.07 9.66
CA SER A 57 10.74 24.47 10.84
C SER A 57 11.58 23.35 11.46
N ALA A 58 12.27 22.53 10.65
CA ALA A 58 13.17 21.50 11.17
C ALA A 58 14.41 22.13 11.80
N ALA A 59 14.99 23.16 11.17
CA ALA A 59 16.11 23.91 11.73
C ALA A 59 15.76 24.52 13.10
N GLY A 60 14.58 25.12 13.25
CA GLY A 60 14.13 25.66 14.54
C GLY A 60 13.97 24.60 15.63
N ILE A 61 13.58 23.36 15.28
CA ILE A 61 13.55 22.24 16.23
C ILE A 61 14.98 21.86 16.66
N TYR A 62 15.90 21.73 15.71
CA TYR A 62 17.30 21.41 16.03
C TYR A 62 17.95 22.48 16.89
N GLU A 63 17.78 23.76 16.55
CA GLU A 63 18.31 24.89 17.32
C GLU A 63 17.78 24.84 18.76
N LYS A 64 16.48 24.63 18.96
CA LYS A 64 15.85 24.57 20.29
C LYS A 64 16.25 23.35 21.11
N VAL A 65 16.34 22.17 20.49
CA VAL A 65 16.66 20.92 21.20
C VAL A 65 18.14 20.85 21.58
N LEU A 66 19.00 21.47 20.79
CA LEU A 66 20.46 21.40 20.96
C LEU A 66 21.06 22.65 21.60
N GLU A 67 20.23 23.63 21.96
CA GLU A 67 20.66 24.86 22.62
C GLU A 67 21.49 24.54 23.88
N GLY A 68 22.67 25.17 24.00
CA GLY A 68 23.57 24.94 25.14
C GLY A 68 24.36 23.62 25.10
N THR A 69 24.22 22.81 24.05
CA THR A 69 25.00 21.57 23.87
C THR A 69 26.15 21.75 22.89
N GLU A 70 27.23 20.97 23.04
CA GLU A 70 28.35 20.93 22.08
C GLU A 70 27.90 20.45 20.67
N LEU A 71 26.73 19.82 20.58
CA LEU A 71 26.17 19.32 19.35
C LEU A 71 25.55 20.44 18.48
N ALA A 72 25.35 21.66 19.00
CA ALA A 72 24.67 22.74 18.29
C ALA A 72 25.32 23.14 16.95
N SER A 73 26.64 22.99 16.82
CA SER A 73 27.40 23.36 15.60
C SER A 73 27.52 22.23 14.57
N GLY A 74 26.92 21.07 14.82
CA GLY A 74 27.05 19.89 13.96
C GLY A 74 26.23 19.94 12.67
N TRP A 75 26.63 19.13 11.69
CA TRP A 75 25.84 18.92 10.47
C TRP A 75 24.55 18.14 10.80
N ARG A 76 23.47 18.44 10.07
CA ARG A 76 22.13 17.90 10.31
C ARG A 76 21.46 17.44 9.03
N THR A 77 20.57 16.47 9.14
CA THR A 77 19.78 15.91 8.04
C THR A 77 18.46 16.67 7.90
N LEU A 78 17.86 16.62 6.71
CA LEU A 78 16.50 17.14 6.51
C LEU A 78 15.45 16.25 7.18
N SER A 79 15.68 14.93 7.21
CA SER A 79 14.86 14.00 7.98
C SER A 79 14.99 14.28 9.47
N GLN A 80 13.85 14.40 10.14
CA GLN A 80 13.75 14.52 11.60
C GLN A 80 13.77 13.16 12.32
N ALA A 81 13.78 12.05 11.58
CA ALA A 81 13.96 10.70 12.12
C ALA A 81 14.89 9.87 11.21
N PRO A 82 16.21 10.15 11.21
CA PRO A 82 17.14 9.60 10.23
C PRO A 82 17.19 8.06 10.22
N VAL A 83 17.07 7.42 11.38
CA VAL A 83 17.05 5.94 11.47
C VAL A 83 15.82 5.37 10.76
N SER A 84 14.62 5.93 11.01
CA SER A 84 13.39 5.52 10.33
C SER A 84 13.47 5.77 8.83
N THR A 85 14.03 6.91 8.42
CA THR A 85 14.23 7.25 7.00
C THR A 85 15.24 6.35 6.30
N ALA A 86 16.31 5.93 6.98
CA ALA A 86 17.25 4.94 6.45
C ALA A 86 16.56 3.57 6.25
N LEU A 87 15.74 3.13 7.21
CA LEU A 87 14.96 1.90 7.06
C LEU A 87 13.97 1.98 5.89
N GLU A 88 13.30 3.13 5.73
CA GLU A 88 12.42 3.35 4.57
C GLU A 88 13.20 3.39 3.26
N LEU A 89 14.39 4.01 3.20
CA LEU A 89 15.23 3.98 2.01
C LEU A 89 15.56 2.54 1.59
N VAL A 90 15.92 1.68 2.53
CA VAL A 90 16.17 0.25 2.26
C VAL A 90 14.92 -0.46 1.73
N LYS A 91 13.72 -0.13 2.26
CA LYS A 91 12.45 -0.66 1.74
C LYS A 91 12.18 -0.17 0.32
N TRP A 92 12.33 1.12 0.05
CA TRP A 92 12.14 1.70 -1.29
C TRP A 92 13.13 1.16 -2.31
N LEU A 93 14.40 0.95 -1.93
CA LEU A 93 15.38 0.25 -2.77
C LEU A 93 14.94 -1.19 -3.07
N SER A 94 14.40 -1.89 -2.06
CA SER A 94 13.84 -3.23 -2.26
C SER A 94 12.68 -3.22 -3.27
N TYR A 95 11.78 -2.24 -3.15
CA TYR A 95 10.65 -2.07 -4.07
C TYR A 95 11.10 -1.73 -5.49
N ALA A 96 12.06 -0.82 -5.64
CA ALA A 96 12.63 -0.44 -6.92
C ALA A 96 13.28 -1.65 -7.62
N MET A 97 14.13 -2.39 -6.90
CA MET A 97 14.77 -3.61 -7.41
C MET A 97 13.74 -4.67 -7.80
N LEU A 98 12.75 -4.93 -6.94
CA LEU A 98 11.70 -5.89 -7.23
C LEU A 98 10.88 -5.49 -8.45
N PHE A 99 10.51 -4.22 -8.58
CA PHE A 99 9.79 -3.70 -9.75
C PHE A 99 10.61 -3.88 -11.02
N ILE A 100 11.89 -3.52 -10.99
CA ILE A 100 12.80 -3.66 -12.12
C ILE A 100 12.95 -5.14 -12.53
N VAL A 101 13.11 -6.04 -11.56
CA VAL A 101 13.11 -7.50 -11.79
C VAL A 101 11.79 -7.93 -12.41
N ALA A 102 10.67 -7.50 -11.86
CA ALA A 102 9.35 -7.84 -12.36
C ALA A 102 9.18 -7.41 -13.84
N ALA A 103 9.49 -6.15 -14.12
CA ALA A 103 9.30 -5.52 -15.43
C ALA A 103 10.25 -6.07 -16.51
N ASN A 104 11.48 -6.45 -16.15
CA ASN A 104 12.46 -6.95 -17.12
C ASN A 104 12.43 -8.48 -17.24
N TYR A 105 12.18 -9.22 -16.15
CA TYR A 105 12.14 -10.68 -16.17
C TYR A 105 10.79 -11.21 -16.65
N PHE A 106 9.67 -10.62 -16.26
CA PHE A 106 8.34 -11.13 -16.64
C PHE A 106 7.75 -10.43 -17.88
N ASN A 107 8.60 -9.81 -18.71
CA ASN A 107 8.16 -9.10 -19.93
C ASN A 107 7.67 -10.02 -21.07
N GLU A 108 7.98 -11.32 -21.02
CA GLU A 108 7.48 -12.28 -22.02
C GLU A 108 6.14 -12.88 -21.61
N ARG A 109 5.23 -13.06 -22.57
CA ARG A 109 3.86 -13.56 -22.33
C ARG A 109 3.79 -14.80 -21.42
N GLY A 110 4.69 -15.76 -21.62
CA GLY A 110 4.74 -16.98 -20.80
C GLY A 110 5.10 -16.69 -19.35
N ARG A 111 6.15 -15.87 -19.13
CA ARG A 111 6.61 -15.46 -17.79
C ARG A 111 5.56 -14.56 -17.12
N ALA A 112 5.01 -13.57 -17.81
CA ALA A 112 3.92 -12.74 -17.31
C ALA A 112 2.75 -13.59 -16.82
N ARG A 113 2.30 -14.58 -17.61
CA ARG A 113 1.23 -15.50 -17.19
C ARG A 113 1.61 -16.33 -15.98
N LEU A 114 2.86 -16.78 -15.86
CA LEU A 114 3.33 -17.49 -14.67
C LEU A 114 3.17 -16.61 -13.42
N LEU A 115 3.63 -15.37 -13.46
CA LEU A 115 3.49 -14.42 -12.35
C LEU A 115 2.03 -14.21 -11.96
N LEU A 116 1.14 -13.98 -12.94
CA LEU A 116 -0.29 -13.81 -12.70
C LEU A 116 -0.92 -15.06 -12.06
N LYS A 117 -0.56 -16.26 -12.55
CA LYS A 117 -1.03 -17.52 -11.95
C LYS A 117 -0.55 -17.67 -10.51
N THR A 118 0.71 -17.35 -10.24
CA THR A 118 1.27 -17.37 -8.89
C THR A 118 0.49 -16.42 -7.97
N MET A 119 0.18 -15.19 -8.41
CA MET A 119 -0.63 -14.25 -7.61
C MET A 119 -2.02 -14.81 -7.29
N ALA A 120 -2.72 -15.35 -8.29
CA ALA A 120 -4.04 -15.96 -8.10
C ALA A 120 -4.02 -17.10 -7.08
N THR A 121 -3.02 -17.98 -7.18
CA THR A 121 -2.85 -19.14 -6.30
C THR A 121 -2.39 -18.74 -4.89
N VAL A 122 -1.47 -17.77 -4.75
CA VAL A 122 -1.02 -17.30 -3.43
C VAL A 122 -2.16 -16.62 -2.68
N GLY A 123 -3.00 -15.82 -3.36
CA GLY A 123 -4.21 -15.27 -2.76
C GLY A 123 -5.09 -16.35 -2.13
N PHE A 124 -5.32 -17.45 -2.85
CA PHE A 124 -6.12 -18.57 -2.36
C PHE A 124 -5.52 -19.17 -1.08
N PHE A 125 -4.21 -19.44 -1.08
CA PHE A 125 -3.54 -19.95 0.12
C PHE A 125 -3.57 -18.97 1.29
N VAL A 126 -3.47 -17.66 1.02
CA VAL A 126 -3.61 -16.63 2.07
C VAL A 126 -4.98 -16.70 2.72
N VAL A 127 -6.07 -16.85 1.94
CA VAL A 127 -7.42 -17.02 2.48
C VAL A 127 -7.54 -18.32 3.27
N CYS A 128 -7.04 -19.44 2.73
CA CYS A 128 -7.06 -20.73 3.42
C CYS A 128 -6.32 -20.69 4.77
N VAL A 129 -5.13 -20.09 4.81
CA VAL A 129 -4.36 -19.91 6.05
C VAL A 129 -5.12 -19.04 7.04
N GLY A 130 -5.75 -17.95 6.57
CA GLY A 130 -6.58 -17.09 7.41
C GLY A 130 -7.77 -17.80 8.03
N LEU A 131 -8.49 -18.60 7.22
CA LEU A 131 -9.64 -19.39 7.67
C LEU A 131 -9.22 -20.50 8.64
N LEU A 132 -8.13 -21.20 8.34
CA LEU A 132 -7.62 -22.27 9.21
C LEU A 132 -7.16 -21.70 10.56
N SER A 133 -6.47 -20.56 10.56
CA SER A 133 -6.04 -19.88 11.79
C SER A 133 -7.24 -19.43 12.64
N SER A 134 -8.30 -18.96 11.98
CA SER A 134 -9.57 -18.61 12.63
C SER A 134 -10.27 -19.83 13.23
N LEU A 135 -10.34 -20.95 12.48
CA LEU A 135 -10.95 -22.20 12.94
C LEU A 135 -10.19 -22.84 14.13
N MET A 136 -8.87 -22.74 14.12
CA MET A 136 -8.01 -23.26 15.18
C MET A 136 -7.86 -22.31 16.37
N SER A 137 -8.53 -21.14 16.35
CA SER A 137 -8.44 -20.10 17.38
C SER A 137 -6.99 -19.72 17.70
N VAL A 138 -6.14 -19.65 16.67
CA VAL A 138 -4.71 -19.33 16.85
C VAL A 138 -4.59 -17.85 17.17
N ASP A 139 -3.87 -17.54 18.26
CA ASP A 139 -3.61 -16.18 18.76
C ASP A 139 -2.34 -15.55 18.15
N ARG A 140 -1.62 -16.32 17.32
CA ARG A 140 -0.34 -15.95 16.72
C ARG A 140 -0.34 -16.05 15.20
N VAL A 141 0.05 -14.98 14.52
CA VAL A 141 0.27 -15.02 13.06
C VAL A 141 1.42 -15.97 12.74
N LEU A 142 1.08 -17.02 11.98
CA LEU A 142 1.99 -18.11 11.60
C LEU A 142 2.67 -18.80 12.80
N GLY A 143 2.08 -18.73 14.00
CA GLY A 143 2.66 -19.26 15.25
C GLY A 143 3.78 -18.42 15.85
N LEU A 144 4.18 -17.30 15.22
CA LEU A 144 5.37 -16.53 15.60
C LEU A 144 5.03 -15.24 16.36
N TYR A 145 4.02 -14.49 15.91
CA TYR A 145 3.74 -13.14 16.42
C TYR A 145 2.37 -13.08 17.07
N PRO A 146 2.25 -12.70 18.37
CA PRO A 146 0.95 -12.53 19.01
C PRO A 146 0.21 -11.35 18.38
N VAL A 147 -1.07 -11.53 18.10
CA VAL A 147 -1.90 -10.48 17.51
C VAL A 147 -3.13 -10.23 18.38
N ARG A 148 -3.43 -8.95 18.63
CA ARG A 148 -4.68 -8.55 19.29
C ARG A 148 -5.84 -8.81 18.34
N HIS A 149 -6.85 -9.54 18.82
CA HIS A 149 -7.97 -10.09 18.05
C HIS A 149 -8.89 -9.02 17.44
N ASP A 150 -8.45 -8.39 16.36
CA ASP A 150 -9.26 -7.35 15.67
C ASP A 150 -9.63 -7.76 14.24
N SER A 151 -9.29 -8.98 13.78
CA SER A 151 -9.63 -9.46 12.43
C SER A 151 -10.06 -10.92 12.41
N PHE A 152 -11.13 -11.21 11.66
CA PHE A 152 -11.67 -12.56 11.47
C PHE A 152 -10.72 -13.49 10.69
N LEU A 153 -10.00 -12.96 9.70
CA LEU A 153 -9.00 -13.69 8.93
C LEU A 153 -7.61 -13.42 9.49
N LEU A 154 -7.10 -14.35 10.31
CA LEU A 154 -5.75 -14.25 10.85
C LEU A 154 -4.74 -14.83 9.85
N GLY A 155 -4.32 -14.00 8.90
CA GLY A 155 -3.36 -14.37 7.85
C GLY A 155 -1.99 -13.69 8.01
N PRO A 156 -1.12 -13.77 6.98
CA PRO A 156 0.17 -13.09 6.96
C PRO A 156 0.08 -11.56 7.03
N PHE A 157 -1.12 -11.00 6.81
CA PHE A 157 -1.40 -9.57 6.83
C PHE A 157 -2.10 -9.22 8.14
N ILE A 158 -1.40 -8.48 9.01
CA ILE A 158 -1.96 -8.05 10.30
C ILE A 158 -3.06 -7.00 10.11
N ASN A 159 -2.93 -6.13 9.11
CA ASN A 159 -3.91 -5.09 8.82
C ASN A 159 -4.97 -5.61 7.81
N PRO A 160 -6.27 -5.64 8.17
CA PRO A 160 -7.33 -6.13 7.29
C PRO A 160 -7.45 -5.32 5.99
N ASN A 161 -7.17 -4.01 6.01
CA ASN A 161 -7.20 -3.17 4.81
C ASN A 161 -6.09 -3.56 3.81
N HIS A 162 -4.90 -3.93 4.30
CA HIS A 162 -3.83 -4.42 3.44
C HIS A 162 -4.14 -5.81 2.85
N LEU A 163 -4.72 -6.70 3.67
CA LEU A 163 -5.19 -8.00 3.20
C LEU A 163 -6.24 -7.83 2.09
N ALA A 164 -7.22 -6.95 2.29
CA ALA A 164 -8.27 -6.68 1.33
C ALA A 164 -7.71 -6.16 0.00
N GLY A 165 -6.80 -5.20 0.04
CA GLY A 165 -6.13 -4.69 -1.16
C GLY A 165 -5.38 -5.79 -1.93
N TYR A 166 -4.66 -6.65 -1.22
CA TYR A 166 -3.94 -7.77 -1.83
C TYR A 166 -4.89 -8.79 -2.49
N LEU A 167 -5.95 -9.20 -1.78
CA LEU A 167 -6.94 -10.15 -2.28
C LEU A 167 -7.77 -9.57 -3.44
N THR A 168 -8.03 -8.27 -3.45
CA THR A 168 -8.63 -7.57 -4.59
C THR A 168 -7.79 -7.76 -5.84
N ILE A 169 -6.47 -7.52 -5.78
CA ILE A 169 -5.57 -7.74 -6.91
C ILE A 169 -5.62 -9.22 -7.35
N CYS A 170 -5.52 -10.16 -6.41
CA CYS A 170 -5.57 -11.60 -6.72
C CYS A 170 -6.89 -12.00 -7.38
N THR A 171 -8.01 -11.41 -6.97
CA THR A 171 -9.33 -11.64 -7.54
C THR A 171 -9.40 -11.14 -8.98
N LEU A 172 -9.00 -9.88 -9.24
CA LEU A 172 -9.01 -9.30 -10.59
C LEU A 172 -8.10 -10.05 -11.54
N VAL A 173 -6.91 -10.46 -11.08
CA VAL A 173 -5.98 -11.31 -11.85
C VAL A 173 -6.61 -12.67 -12.15
N SER A 174 -7.25 -13.30 -11.17
CA SER A 174 -7.93 -14.59 -11.35
C SER A 174 -9.06 -14.49 -12.38
N VAL A 175 -9.89 -13.45 -12.32
CA VAL A 175 -10.93 -13.20 -13.33
C VAL A 175 -10.31 -12.97 -14.71
N GLY A 176 -9.26 -12.17 -14.82
CA GLY A 176 -8.56 -11.94 -16.09
C GLY A 176 -7.99 -13.22 -16.71
N LEU A 177 -7.40 -14.10 -15.89
CA LEU A 177 -6.93 -15.42 -16.33
C LEU A 177 -8.09 -16.34 -16.74
N ALA A 178 -9.21 -16.31 -16.03
CA ALA A 178 -10.42 -17.08 -16.38
C ALA A 178 -10.99 -16.63 -17.74
N LEU A 179 -11.12 -15.31 -17.96
CA LEU A 179 -11.67 -14.73 -19.18
C LEU A 179 -10.80 -14.99 -20.42
N THR A 180 -9.48 -15.14 -20.24
CA THR A 180 -8.53 -15.42 -21.32
C THR A 180 -8.27 -16.91 -21.55
N SER A 181 -8.78 -17.79 -20.67
CA SER A 181 -8.61 -19.24 -20.78
C SER A 181 -9.61 -19.87 -21.74
N ARG A 182 -9.13 -20.72 -22.66
CA ARG A 182 -9.97 -21.45 -23.62
C ARG A 182 -10.51 -22.78 -23.07
N GLN A 183 -9.74 -23.46 -22.23
CA GLN A 183 -10.13 -24.75 -21.66
C GLN A 183 -11.12 -24.55 -20.51
N ARG A 184 -12.27 -25.23 -20.55
CA ARG A 184 -13.36 -25.08 -19.57
C ARG A 184 -12.91 -25.36 -18.14
N GLN A 185 -12.08 -26.40 -17.95
CA GLN A 185 -11.55 -26.77 -16.63
C GLN A 185 -10.65 -25.68 -16.04
N ILE A 186 -9.70 -25.17 -16.82
CA ILE A 186 -8.79 -24.09 -16.39
C ILE A 186 -9.59 -22.80 -16.11
N LYS A 187 -10.58 -22.49 -16.94
CA LYS A 187 -11.49 -21.36 -16.72
C LYS A 187 -12.27 -21.50 -15.42
N ALA A 188 -12.82 -22.68 -15.13
CA ALA A 188 -13.53 -22.96 -13.89
C ALA A 188 -12.60 -22.84 -12.67
N LEU A 189 -11.36 -23.35 -12.76
CA LEU A 189 -10.36 -23.21 -11.72
C LEU A 189 -10.09 -21.73 -11.38
N PHE A 190 -9.84 -20.89 -12.37
CA PHE A 190 -9.56 -19.47 -12.10
C PHE A 190 -10.79 -18.71 -11.60
N PHE A 191 -12.00 -19.07 -12.01
CA PHE A 191 -13.20 -18.51 -11.38
C PHE A 191 -13.39 -18.98 -9.95
N PHE A 192 -13.05 -20.23 -9.63
CA PHE A 192 -13.03 -20.71 -8.26
C PHE A 192 -12.02 -19.92 -7.41
N LEU A 193 -10.78 -19.74 -7.90
CA LEU A 193 -9.78 -18.91 -7.21
C LEU A 193 -10.25 -17.46 -7.05
N ALA A 194 -10.89 -16.88 -8.06
CA ALA A 194 -11.50 -15.55 -7.97
C ALA A 194 -12.59 -15.48 -6.89
N GLY A 195 -13.45 -16.51 -6.81
CA GLY A 195 -14.50 -16.60 -5.80
C GLY A 195 -13.95 -16.67 -4.38
N VAL A 196 -12.92 -17.50 -4.15
CA VAL A 196 -12.27 -17.61 -2.84
C VAL A 196 -11.55 -16.31 -2.46
N ASN A 197 -10.76 -15.74 -3.38
CA ASN A 197 -10.06 -14.47 -3.15
C ASN A 197 -11.05 -13.32 -2.89
N GLY A 198 -12.11 -13.23 -3.69
CA GLY A 198 -13.14 -12.21 -3.56
C GLY A 198 -13.94 -12.35 -2.27
N GLY A 199 -14.33 -13.58 -1.91
CA GLY A 199 -14.94 -13.87 -0.62
C GLY A 199 -14.03 -13.47 0.55
N GLY A 200 -12.72 -13.74 0.42
CA GLY A 200 -11.72 -13.28 1.37
C GLY A 200 -11.69 -11.76 1.56
N VAL A 201 -11.89 -10.96 0.48
CA VAL A 201 -12.04 -9.50 0.60
C VAL A 201 -13.21 -9.13 1.52
N PHE A 202 -14.36 -9.78 1.37
CA PHE A 202 -15.52 -9.48 2.24
C PHE A 202 -15.27 -9.89 3.69
N LEU A 203 -14.58 -11.02 3.91
CA LEU A 203 -14.20 -11.49 5.24
C LEU A 203 -13.17 -10.59 5.95
N THR A 204 -12.48 -9.70 5.22
CA THR A 204 -11.61 -8.70 5.86
C THR A 204 -12.38 -7.56 6.52
N LEU A 205 -13.67 -7.38 6.19
CA LEU A 205 -14.50 -6.24 6.59
C LEU A 205 -13.95 -4.86 6.15
N SER A 206 -13.02 -4.82 5.19
CA SER A 206 -12.49 -3.57 4.64
C SER A 206 -13.41 -2.97 3.58
N ARG A 207 -14.12 -1.88 3.93
CA ARG A 207 -14.98 -1.12 2.99
C ARG A 207 -14.21 -0.65 1.76
N GLY A 208 -13.02 -0.09 1.96
CA GLY A 208 -12.15 0.34 0.87
C GLY A 208 -11.77 -0.81 -0.05
N GLY A 209 -11.53 -2.00 0.51
CA GLY A 209 -11.27 -3.23 -0.24
C GLY A 209 -12.47 -3.69 -1.08
N MET A 210 -13.67 -3.70 -0.51
CA MET A 210 -14.91 -4.05 -1.22
C MET A 210 -15.19 -3.06 -2.37
N VAL A 211 -15.04 -1.76 -2.10
CA VAL A 211 -15.19 -0.70 -3.12
C VAL A 211 -14.19 -0.87 -4.24
N ALA A 212 -12.91 -1.08 -3.91
CA ALA A 212 -11.86 -1.30 -4.90
C ALA A 212 -12.09 -2.57 -5.72
N LEU A 213 -12.60 -3.65 -5.11
CA LEU A 213 -12.91 -4.89 -5.81
C LEU A 213 -14.01 -4.68 -6.85
N VAL A 214 -15.13 -4.07 -6.45
CA VAL A 214 -16.23 -3.85 -7.38
C VAL A 214 -15.82 -2.87 -8.48
N ALA A 215 -15.17 -1.76 -8.13
CA ALA A 215 -14.66 -0.80 -9.12
C ALA A 215 -13.69 -1.47 -10.11
N GLY A 216 -12.78 -2.31 -9.61
CA GLY A 216 -11.85 -3.07 -10.44
C GLY A 216 -12.52 -4.10 -11.35
N LEU A 217 -13.57 -4.78 -10.86
CA LEU A 217 -14.36 -5.72 -11.67
C LEU A 217 -15.11 -4.99 -12.78
N ILE A 218 -15.74 -3.84 -12.46
CA ILE A 218 -16.38 -2.98 -13.47
C ILE A 218 -15.35 -2.59 -14.52
N PHE A 219 -14.19 -2.10 -14.11
CA PHE A 219 -13.13 -1.68 -15.02
C PHE A 219 -12.65 -2.82 -15.92
N LEU A 220 -12.40 -4.00 -15.34
CA LEU A 220 -11.95 -5.19 -16.09
C LEU A 220 -13.00 -5.69 -17.09
N VAL A 221 -14.28 -5.69 -16.71
CA VAL A 221 -15.36 -6.07 -17.61
C VAL A 221 -15.53 -5.01 -18.71
N SER A 222 -15.45 -3.72 -18.35
CA SER A 222 -15.51 -2.59 -19.30
C SER A 222 -14.43 -2.68 -20.37
N ILE A 223 -13.17 -2.89 -19.98
CA ILE A 223 -12.07 -2.95 -20.95
C ILE A 223 -12.16 -4.19 -21.85
N THR A 224 -12.64 -5.32 -21.35
CA THR A 224 -12.83 -6.53 -22.16
C THR A 224 -14.05 -6.45 -23.08
N ALA A 225 -15.08 -5.71 -22.68
CA ALA A 225 -16.29 -5.48 -23.47
C ALA A 225 -16.11 -4.45 -24.58
N LEU A 226 -15.36 -3.38 -24.33
CA LEU A 226 -15.02 -2.36 -25.33
C LEU A 226 -14.25 -2.95 -26.53
N GLN A 227 -13.64 -4.13 -26.35
CA GLN A 227 -12.98 -4.87 -27.41
C GLN A 227 -13.95 -5.73 -28.26
N ARG A 228 -15.25 -5.73 -27.97
CA ARG A 228 -16.25 -6.56 -28.66
C ARG A 228 -17.57 -5.83 -28.92
N SER A 229 -17.67 -5.06 -30.01
CA SER A 229 -18.95 -4.51 -30.57
C SER A 229 -19.80 -3.59 -29.67
N ARG A 230 -20.43 -2.56 -30.26
CA ARG A 230 -21.26 -1.54 -29.57
C ARG A 230 -22.46 -2.09 -28.79
N ARG A 231 -22.93 -3.31 -29.06
CA ARG A 231 -24.04 -3.94 -28.30
C ARG A 231 -23.60 -4.44 -26.92
N VAL A 232 -22.33 -4.84 -26.80
CA VAL A 232 -21.75 -5.30 -25.52
C VAL A 232 -21.40 -4.11 -24.64
N GLU A 233 -21.05 -2.97 -25.23
CA GLU A 233 -20.84 -1.68 -24.54
C GLU A 233 -22.04 -1.28 -23.68
N ARG A 234 -23.27 -1.37 -24.22
CA ARG A 234 -24.51 -1.10 -23.48
C ARG A 234 -24.76 -2.08 -22.33
N LEU A 235 -24.49 -3.38 -22.53
CA LEU A 235 -24.59 -4.39 -21.47
C LEU A 235 -23.57 -4.15 -20.36
N THR A 236 -22.42 -3.59 -20.71
CA THR A 236 -21.34 -3.32 -19.75
C THR A 236 -21.62 -2.09 -18.91
N LEU A 237 -22.22 -1.06 -19.52
CA LEU A 237 -22.76 0.09 -18.79
C LEU A 237 -23.84 -0.35 -17.79
N MET A 238 -24.75 -1.25 -18.19
CA MET A 238 -25.77 -1.80 -17.30
C MET A 238 -25.16 -2.64 -16.16
N GLN A 239 -24.08 -3.39 -16.42
CA GLN A 239 -23.32 -4.10 -15.40
C GLN A 239 -22.59 -3.14 -14.45
N GLY A 240 -22.04 -2.03 -14.96
CA GLY A 240 -21.44 -0.98 -14.16
C GLY A 240 -22.45 -0.31 -13.23
N ILE A 241 -23.66 -0.04 -13.72
CA ILE A 241 -24.77 0.49 -12.92
C ILE A 241 -25.20 -0.52 -11.86
N ALA A 242 -25.41 -1.79 -12.23
CA ALA A 242 -25.77 -2.84 -11.27
C ALA A 242 -24.70 -3.04 -10.19
N ALA A 243 -23.42 -2.97 -10.56
CA ALA A 243 -22.30 -3.06 -9.64
C ALA A 243 -22.20 -1.81 -8.73
N LEU A 244 -22.49 -0.61 -9.24
CA LEU A 244 -22.65 0.59 -8.43
C LEU A 244 -23.84 0.47 -7.47
N SER A 245 -24.94 -0.15 -7.90
CA SER A 245 -26.09 -0.46 -7.05
C SER A 245 -25.72 -1.46 -5.95
N VAL A 246 -24.90 -2.47 -6.24
CA VAL A 246 -24.37 -3.41 -5.22
C VAL A 246 -23.39 -2.71 -4.27
N LEU A 247 -22.59 -1.75 -4.76
CA LEU A 247 -21.72 -0.92 -3.91
C LEU A 247 -22.52 -0.07 -2.94
N ILE A 248 -23.56 0.60 -3.44
CA ILE A 248 -24.47 1.40 -2.63
C ILE A 248 -25.22 0.49 -1.65
N ALA A 249 -25.73 -0.66 -2.11
CA ALA A 249 -26.42 -1.62 -1.24
C ALA A 249 -25.49 -2.22 -0.18
N GLY A 250 -24.23 -2.52 -0.50
CA GLY A 250 -23.24 -3.01 0.47
C GLY A 250 -22.83 -1.94 1.49
N TYR A 251 -22.72 -0.68 1.05
CA TYR A 251 -22.51 0.45 1.94
C TYR A 251 -23.70 0.69 2.88
N LEU A 252 -24.93 0.57 2.37
CA LEU A 252 -26.15 0.72 3.17
C LEU A 252 -26.39 -0.48 4.09
N ALA A 253 -26.11 -1.71 3.64
CA ALA A 253 -26.24 -2.93 4.44
C ALA A 253 -25.22 -3.01 5.57
N TYR A 254 -24.05 -2.36 5.42
CA TYR A 254 -23.03 -2.26 6.46
C TYR A 254 -23.54 -1.54 7.71
N ASP A 255 -24.35 -0.50 7.57
CA ASP A 255 -24.96 0.21 8.70
C ASP A 255 -25.91 -0.69 9.49
N THR A 256 -26.58 -1.63 8.80
CA THR A 256 -27.48 -2.63 9.39
C THR A 256 -26.70 -3.78 10.05
N ILE A 257 -25.69 -4.32 9.37
CA ILE A 257 -24.85 -5.43 9.88
C ILE A 257 -24.01 -4.99 11.08
N LEU A 258 -23.49 -3.75 11.07
CA LEU A 258 -22.82 -3.20 12.24
C LEU A 258 -23.77 -3.03 13.42
N ARG A 259 -25.01 -2.59 13.21
CA ARG A 259 -26.00 -2.51 14.30
C ARG A 259 -26.31 -3.88 14.90
N GLU A 260 -26.29 -4.93 14.07
CA GLU A 260 -26.53 -6.31 14.50
C GLU A 260 -25.32 -6.94 15.19
N LEU A 261 -24.10 -6.56 14.80
CA LEU A 261 -22.83 -6.97 15.46
C LEU A 261 -22.44 -6.07 16.65
N ARG A 262 -23.06 -4.89 16.82
CA ARG A 262 -22.82 -3.89 17.88
C ARG A 262 -23.30 -4.29 19.27
N THR A 263 -23.76 -5.51 19.46
CA THR A 263 -23.85 -6.10 20.80
C THR A 263 -22.47 -6.25 21.46
N LEU A 264 -21.36 -6.05 20.72
CA LEU A 264 -19.99 -5.98 21.23
C LEU A 264 -19.23 -4.74 20.72
N GLY A 265 -19.43 -3.58 21.36
CA GLY A 265 -18.35 -2.58 21.55
C GLY A 265 -18.35 -1.30 20.70
N ASP A 266 -18.43 -0.16 21.38
CA ASP A 266 -18.34 1.23 20.90
C ASP A 266 -16.95 1.63 20.32
N ILE A 267 -16.01 0.68 20.23
CA ILE A 267 -14.57 0.94 20.05
C ILE A 267 -14.19 1.16 18.58
N GLU A 268 -14.82 0.47 17.63
CA GLU A 268 -14.47 0.55 16.21
C GLU A 268 -14.91 1.90 15.60
N ALA A 269 -16.12 2.36 15.95
CA ALA A 269 -16.62 3.67 15.54
C ALA A 269 -15.77 4.82 16.11
N MET A 270 -15.33 4.69 17.36
CA MET A 270 -14.39 5.63 17.98
C MET A 270 -13.03 5.65 17.27
N ARG A 271 -12.50 4.50 16.85
CA ARG A 271 -11.24 4.41 16.08
C ARG A 271 -11.34 5.11 14.73
N GLU A 272 -12.43 4.90 13.99
CA GLU A 272 -12.65 5.54 12.70
C GLU A 272 -12.78 7.06 12.82
N TYR A 273 -13.60 7.53 13.78
CA TYR A 273 -13.75 8.95 14.08
C TYR A 273 -12.41 9.59 14.48
N THR A 274 -11.62 8.89 15.29
CA THR A 274 -10.27 9.31 15.70
C THR A 274 -9.31 9.45 14.51
N LYS A 275 -9.37 8.54 13.53
CA LYS A 275 -8.54 8.61 12.31
C LYS A 275 -8.86 9.85 11.48
N PHE A 276 -10.12 10.10 11.17
CA PHE A 276 -10.52 11.27 10.37
C PHE A 276 -10.14 12.59 11.07
N ARG A 277 -10.36 12.69 12.39
CA ARG A 277 -9.96 13.89 13.14
C ARG A 277 -8.46 14.10 13.22
N SER A 278 -7.67 13.02 13.17
CA SER A 278 -6.21 13.13 13.13
C SER A 278 -5.71 13.83 11.85
N TRP A 279 -6.46 13.78 10.74
CA TRP A 279 -6.02 14.46 9.51
C TRP A 279 -5.92 15.98 9.65
N ALA A 280 -6.66 16.58 10.58
CA ALA A 280 -6.55 18.01 10.88
C ALA A 280 -5.13 18.41 11.30
N GLY A 281 -4.37 17.52 11.97
CA GLY A 281 -2.98 17.74 12.33
C GLY A 281 -2.00 17.56 11.16
N ALA A 282 -2.37 16.82 10.12
CA ALA A 282 -1.51 16.58 8.97
C ALA A 282 -1.29 17.86 8.14
N LEU A 283 -2.32 18.71 8.03
CA LEU A 283 -2.25 19.95 7.24
C LEU A 283 -1.20 20.94 7.76
N PRO A 284 -1.18 21.34 9.04
CA PRO A 284 -0.12 22.21 9.55
C PRO A 284 1.26 21.53 9.48
N LEU A 285 1.36 20.20 9.65
CA LEU A 285 2.61 19.46 9.47
C LEU A 285 3.16 19.62 8.04
N ILE A 286 2.30 19.47 7.03
CA ILE A 286 2.67 19.66 5.62
C ILE A 286 3.05 21.13 5.37
N GLY A 287 2.31 22.07 5.96
CA GLY A 287 2.58 23.50 5.86
C GLY A 287 3.95 23.90 6.43
N ASP A 288 4.37 23.27 7.52
CA ASP A 288 5.67 23.51 8.15
C ASP A 288 6.85 22.86 7.39
N HIS A 289 6.57 21.86 6.55
CA HIS A 289 7.59 21.07 5.83
C HIS A 289 7.28 20.87 4.34
N PRO A 290 7.06 21.93 3.54
CA PRO A 290 6.48 21.81 2.21
C PRO A 290 7.44 21.28 1.13
N LEU A 291 8.76 21.45 1.28
CA LEU A 291 9.73 21.10 0.22
C LEU A 291 10.12 19.63 0.23
N PHE A 292 10.77 19.19 1.31
CA PHE A 292 11.27 17.81 1.47
C PHE A 292 10.50 17.01 2.52
N GLY A 293 9.46 17.58 3.13
CA GLY A 293 8.71 16.90 4.18
C GLY A 293 9.52 16.70 5.45
N ILE A 294 8.98 15.87 6.35
CA ILE A 294 9.59 15.55 7.64
C ILE A 294 10.65 14.43 7.57
N GLY A 295 10.81 13.80 6.40
CA GLY A 295 11.57 12.57 6.20
C GLY A 295 10.67 11.35 6.05
N ARG A 296 10.93 10.49 5.05
CA ARG A 296 10.18 9.23 4.88
C ARG A 296 10.27 8.36 6.13
N GLY A 297 9.16 7.88 6.65
CA GLY A 297 9.11 7.08 7.89
C GLY A 297 9.19 7.89 9.18
N ALA A 298 9.28 9.22 9.12
CA ALA A 298 9.36 10.07 10.31
C ALA A 298 7.99 10.39 10.94
N TRP A 299 6.88 9.97 10.31
CA TRP A 299 5.53 10.30 10.76
C TRP A 299 5.29 10.05 12.24
N ALA A 300 5.59 8.84 12.72
CA ALA A 300 5.38 8.45 14.11
C ALA A 300 6.08 9.37 15.12
N SER A 301 7.27 9.86 14.77
CA SER A 301 8.10 10.70 15.62
C SER A 301 7.68 12.17 15.60
N VAL A 302 7.29 12.68 14.44
CA VAL A 302 7.05 14.13 14.24
C VAL A 302 5.58 14.48 14.44
N TYR A 303 4.65 13.61 14.00
CA TYR A 303 3.22 13.90 14.04
C TYR A 303 2.67 14.07 15.47
N ALA A 304 3.35 13.52 16.48
CA ALA A 304 2.97 13.70 17.88
C ALA A 304 2.83 15.19 18.29
N ARG A 305 3.64 16.09 17.71
CA ARG A 305 3.56 17.54 17.92
C ARG A 305 2.31 18.17 17.32
N TYR A 306 1.79 17.60 16.23
CA TYR A 306 0.66 18.12 15.47
C TYR A 306 -0.66 17.43 15.83
N LYS A 307 -0.62 16.47 16.75
CA LYS A 307 -1.74 15.62 17.11
C LYS A 307 -2.88 16.46 17.69
N THR A 308 -4.03 16.40 17.01
CA THR A 308 -5.25 17.14 17.37
C THR A 308 -6.25 16.31 18.18
N VAL A 309 -5.97 15.02 18.40
CA VAL A 309 -6.88 14.09 19.07
C VAL A 309 -6.29 13.66 20.41
N ASP A 310 -7.08 13.78 21.46
CA ASP A 310 -6.73 13.33 22.81
C ASP A 310 -6.91 11.81 22.95
N ALA A 311 -6.03 11.07 22.29
CA ALA A 311 -5.96 9.62 22.38
C ALA A 311 -4.57 9.24 22.89
N GLN A 312 -4.43 8.39 23.90
CA GLN A 312 -3.13 7.97 24.44
C GLN A 312 -2.45 6.88 23.56
N VAL A 313 -2.40 7.13 22.26
CA VAL A 313 -1.82 6.24 21.24
C VAL A 313 -0.84 7.00 20.34
N THR A 314 0.16 6.29 19.84
CA THR A 314 1.08 6.81 18.82
C THR A 314 0.51 6.54 17.44
N PHE A 315 0.29 7.59 16.66
CA PHE A 315 -0.12 7.47 15.27
C PHE A 315 1.11 7.21 14.42
N THR A 316 1.28 5.98 13.98
CA THR A 316 2.46 5.59 13.20
C THR A 316 2.38 6.05 11.74
N HIS A 317 1.16 6.30 11.24
CA HIS A 317 0.87 6.71 9.87
C HIS A 317 -0.34 7.65 9.85
N ALA A 318 -0.51 8.41 8.77
CA ALA A 318 -1.68 9.21 8.49
C ALA A 318 -2.96 8.37 8.22
N GLU A 319 -2.76 7.10 7.88
CA GLU A 319 -3.81 6.22 7.32
C GLU A 319 -4.53 6.81 6.10
N CYS A 320 -3.85 7.75 5.42
CA CYS A 320 -4.28 8.40 4.20
C CYS A 320 -3.04 8.58 3.33
N GLN A 321 -2.97 7.84 2.22
CA GLN A 321 -1.76 7.79 1.38
C GLN A 321 -1.35 9.19 0.89
N PRO A 322 -2.27 10.04 0.38
CA PRO A 322 -1.90 11.40 -0.02
C PRO A 322 -1.26 12.21 1.11
N LEU A 323 -1.89 12.26 2.29
CA LEU A 323 -1.35 13.01 3.44
C LEU A 323 0.00 12.46 3.90
N GLN A 324 0.15 11.13 3.90
CA GLN A 324 1.41 10.47 4.23
C GLN A 324 2.53 10.92 3.29
N LEU A 325 2.30 10.85 1.97
CA LEU A 325 3.32 11.19 0.97
C LEU A 325 3.68 12.68 1.01
N LEU A 326 2.68 13.56 1.12
CA LEU A 326 2.90 15.00 1.20
C LEU A 326 3.64 15.39 2.49
N GLY A 327 3.28 14.79 3.62
CA GLY A 327 3.96 15.08 4.89
C GLY A 327 5.39 14.59 4.90
N GLU A 328 5.65 13.39 4.39
CA GLU A 328 6.96 12.75 4.54
C GLU A 328 7.97 13.09 3.44
N TRP A 329 7.52 13.37 2.21
CA TRP A 329 8.40 13.77 1.11
C TRP A 329 8.26 15.24 0.72
N GLY A 330 7.31 15.97 1.30
CA GLY A 330 6.97 17.33 0.90
C GLY A 330 5.97 17.34 -0.25
N VAL A 331 5.44 18.52 -0.55
CA VAL A 331 4.33 18.70 -1.50
C VAL A 331 4.75 18.31 -2.91
N LEU A 332 5.91 18.80 -3.39
CA LEU A 332 6.36 18.56 -4.75
C LEU A 332 6.57 17.07 -5.03
N PHE A 333 7.40 16.42 -4.21
CA PHE A 333 7.72 15.01 -4.39
C PHE A 333 6.54 14.10 -4.02
N GLY A 334 5.77 14.48 -3.00
CA GLY A 334 4.54 13.78 -2.63
C GLY A 334 3.54 13.74 -3.79
N LEU A 335 3.30 14.85 -4.48
CA LEU A 335 2.45 14.89 -5.67
C LEU A 335 3.04 14.11 -6.85
N LEU A 336 4.35 14.24 -7.08
CA LEU A 336 5.04 13.51 -8.15
C LEU A 336 4.89 11.99 -8.00
N PHE A 337 4.96 11.47 -6.78
CA PHE A 337 4.86 10.03 -6.52
C PHE A 337 3.41 9.52 -6.38
N MET A 338 2.42 10.41 -6.46
CA MET A 338 1.00 10.02 -6.56
C MET A 338 0.54 9.82 -8.02
N ALA A 339 1.19 10.48 -8.97
CA ALA A 339 0.83 10.47 -10.40
C ALA A 339 1.30 9.21 -11.14
#